data_AF-A0AA38GUW2-F1
#
_entry.id   AF-A0AA38GUW2-F1
#
_cell.length_a   1.000
_cell.length_b   1.000
_cell.length_c   1.000
_cell.angle_alpha   90.00
_cell.angle_beta   90.00
_cell.angle_gamma   90.00
#
_symmetry.space_group_name_H-M   'P 1'
#
loop_
_entity.id
_entity.type
_entity.pdbx_description
1 polymer ?
#
loop_
_entity_poly.entity_id
_entity_poly.type
_entity_poly.pdbx_seq_one_letter_code
_entity_poly.pdbx_strand_id
1 'polypeptide(L)'
;ISVAIEEERSVKKTVHIYNVDRAVCGRIAGVIAKKYGDTGYAGQLDITFVGSAGQSFGCFLTPGMNIRLVGEANDYVGKGMAGGELVIVPSENTGFIPEDSTIVGNTCLYGATGGQLFVRGKAGERFAVRNSLAEAVVEGTGDHSCEYMTGGCVVVLGKVGRNVAAGMTGGLAYLLDEDDTLVPKVNKEIVKIQRVVAPVGQQQLKQLIQAHVDRSGSSKGRIILEEWDKYLPLFWQLVPPSEEDTPEANADFGDRTLERMTLRPA
;
A
#
# COMPACT_ATOMS: atom_id res chain seq x y z
N ILE A 1 -19.73 -11.22 14.67
CA ILE A 1 -19.37 -9.94 14.02
C ILE A 1 -20.32 -8.86 14.51
N SER A 2 -21.63 -8.90 14.24
CA SER A 2 -22.56 -7.84 14.71
C SER A 2 -22.49 -7.57 16.22
N VAL A 3 -22.48 -8.61 17.06
CA VAL A 3 -22.30 -8.45 18.53
C VAL A 3 -20.95 -7.82 18.90
N ALA A 4 -19.88 -8.22 18.20
CA ALA A 4 -18.54 -7.67 18.43
C ALA A 4 -18.42 -6.21 17.98
N ILE A 5 -19.15 -5.81 16.92
CA ILE A 5 -19.29 -4.41 16.54
C ILE A 5 -20.06 -3.68 17.63
N GLU A 6 -21.20 -4.22 18.06
CA GLU A 6 -22.09 -3.56 19.03
C GLU A 6 -21.40 -3.28 20.37
N GLU A 7 -20.63 -4.24 20.86
CA GLU A 7 -19.94 -4.20 22.16
C GLU A 7 -18.46 -3.78 22.04
N GLU A 8 -18.00 -3.36 20.86
CA GLU A 8 -16.61 -2.96 20.59
C GLU A 8 -15.57 -4.01 21.03
N ARG A 9 -15.90 -5.29 20.84
CA ARG A 9 -15.04 -6.42 21.20
C ARG A 9 -14.17 -6.87 20.03
N SER A 10 -13.08 -7.54 20.36
CA SER A 10 -12.28 -8.26 19.36
C SER A 10 -12.98 -9.54 18.91
N VAL A 11 -12.96 -9.83 17.61
CA VAL A 11 -13.45 -11.11 17.06
C VAL A 11 -12.47 -11.64 16.03
N LYS A 12 -12.23 -12.96 16.08
CA LYS A 12 -11.45 -13.70 15.09
C LYS A 12 -12.34 -14.66 14.32
N LYS A 13 -12.29 -14.65 12.99
CA LYS A 13 -13.04 -15.60 12.15
C LYS A 13 -12.26 -16.01 10.92
N THR A 14 -12.50 -17.26 10.50
CA THR A 14 -12.08 -17.77 9.19
C THR A 14 -13.30 -18.10 8.36
N VAL A 15 -13.33 -17.68 7.09
CA VAL A 15 -14.49 -17.82 6.18
C VAL A 15 -14.00 -18.21 4.78
N HIS A 16 -14.70 -19.12 4.11
CA HIS A 16 -14.44 -19.41 2.70
C HIS A 16 -15.06 -18.34 1.80
N ILE A 17 -14.38 -18.02 0.70
CA ILE A 17 -14.83 -17.00 -0.26
C ILE A 17 -14.65 -17.49 -1.70
N TYR A 18 -15.58 -17.08 -2.57
CA TYR A 18 -15.57 -17.38 -4.00
C TYR A 18 -15.71 -16.09 -4.82
N ASN A 19 -15.33 -16.13 -6.10
CA ASN A 19 -15.31 -14.93 -6.95
C ASN A 19 -16.70 -14.26 -7.13
N VAL A 20 -17.79 -14.98 -6.85
CA VAL A 20 -19.16 -14.45 -6.84
C VAL A 20 -19.46 -13.59 -5.59
N ASP A 21 -18.69 -13.77 -4.52
CA ASP A 21 -18.78 -13.00 -3.27
C ASP A 21 -18.08 -11.65 -3.46
N ARG A 22 -18.86 -10.64 -3.84
CA ARG A 22 -18.38 -9.29 -4.16
C ARG A 22 -18.60 -8.33 -3.01
N ALA A 23 -17.76 -7.29 -2.95
CA ALA A 23 -17.83 -6.23 -1.94
C ALA A 23 -17.85 -6.76 -0.49
N VAL A 24 -17.20 -7.91 -0.27
CA VAL A 24 -17.03 -8.47 1.07
C VAL A 24 -16.29 -7.46 1.94
N CYS A 25 -16.72 -7.35 3.20
CA CYS A 25 -16.39 -6.30 4.17
C CYS A 25 -17.10 -4.95 3.99
N GLY A 26 -17.57 -4.56 2.80
CA GLY A 26 -18.19 -3.25 2.59
C GLY A 26 -19.43 -3.00 3.46
N ARG A 27 -20.28 -4.01 3.64
CA ARG A 27 -21.43 -3.92 4.57
C ARG A 27 -20.99 -3.84 6.04
N ILE A 28 -19.91 -4.53 6.40
CA ILE A 28 -19.37 -4.52 7.77
C ILE A 28 -18.86 -3.11 8.09
N ALA A 29 -18.04 -2.54 7.20
CA ALA A 29 -17.56 -1.17 7.30
C ALA A 29 -18.70 -0.16 7.40
N GLY A 30 -19.74 -0.29 6.56
CA GLY A 30 -20.90 0.60 6.62
C GLY A 30 -21.67 0.54 7.94
N VAL A 31 -21.75 -0.63 8.58
CA VAL A 31 -22.35 -0.76 9.93
C VAL A 31 -21.49 -0.08 10.99
N ILE A 32 -20.16 -0.25 10.93
CA ILE A 32 -19.22 0.42 11.83
C ILE A 32 -19.31 1.93 11.67
N ALA A 33 -19.14 2.44 10.45
CA ALA A 33 -19.16 3.87 10.15
C ALA A 33 -20.49 4.53 10.52
N LYS A 34 -21.63 3.85 10.31
CA LYS A 34 -22.94 4.36 10.71
C LYS A 34 -23.04 4.59 12.22
N LYS A 35 -22.38 3.77 13.03
CA LYS A 35 -22.48 3.83 14.49
C LYS A 35 -21.38 4.68 15.12
N TYR A 36 -20.16 4.56 14.61
CA TYR A 36 -18.95 5.09 15.24
C TYR A 36 -18.28 6.21 14.42
N GLY A 37 -18.81 6.54 13.24
CA GLY A 37 -18.11 7.40 12.29
C GLY A 37 -16.84 6.74 11.75
N ASP A 38 -15.97 7.55 11.13
CA ASP A 38 -14.80 7.03 10.42
C ASP A 38 -13.70 6.51 11.36
N THR A 39 -13.62 7.01 12.60
CA THR A 39 -12.50 6.74 13.52
C THR A 39 -12.91 6.31 14.92
N GLY A 40 -14.20 6.29 15.25
CA GLY A 40 -14.67 6.08 16.63
C GLY A 40 -14.80 4.63 17.08
N TYR A 41 -14.52 3.65 16.21
CA TYR A 41 -14.67 2.23 16.57
C TYR A 41 -13.46 1.74 17.37
N ALA A 42 -13.68 1.35 18.63
CA ALA A 42 -12.60 0.87 19.50
C ALA A 42 -12.39 -0.66 19.46
N GLY A 43 -13.25 -1.39 18.74
CA GLY A 43 -13.15 -2.85 18.61
C GLY A 43 -12.16 -3.31 17.54
N GLN A 44 -12.02 -4.64 17.40
CA GLN A 44 -11.15 -5.24 16.38
C GLN A 44 -11.82 -6.43 15.68
N LEU A 45 -11.80 -6.42 14.35
CA LEU A 45 -12.31 -7.50 13.52
C LEU A 45 -11.14 -8.14 12.78
N ASP A 46 -10.64 -9.27 13.28
CA ASP A 46 -9.64 -10.09 12.59
C ASP A 46 -10.35 -11.16 11.75
N ILE A 47 -10.46 -10.96 10.44
CA ILE A 47 -11.17 -11.88 9.56
C ILE A 47 -10.23 -12.42 8.50
N THR A 48 -10.03 -13.73 8.50
CA THR A 48 -9.30 -14.44 7.45
C THR A 48 -10.29 -15.04 6.46
N PHE A 49 -10.09 -14.76 5.18
CA PHE A 49 -10.80 -15.36 4.07
C PHE A 49 -9.89 -16.37 3.37
N VAL A 50 -10.46 -17.47 2.90
CA VAL A 50 -9.73 -18.52 2.17
C VAL A 50 -10.44 -18.83 0.87
N GLY A 51 -9.78 -18.58 -0.26
CA GLY A 51 -10.33 -18.81 -1.60
C GLY A 51 -10.08 -17.67 -2.57
N SER A 52 -11.00 -17.49 -3.52
CA SER A 52 -10.93 -16.47 -4.57
C SER A 52 -11.90 -15.36 -4.23
N ALA A 53 -11.44 -14.14 -4.03
CA ALA A 53 -12.33 -13.03 -3.69
C ALA A 53 -12.86 -12.33 -4.95
N GLY A 54 -14.16 -12.03 -4.95
CA GLY A 54 -14.78 -11.25 -6.01
C GLY A 54 -14.35 -9.78 -6.01
N GLN A 55 -14.88 -9.03 -6.98
CA GLN A 55 -14.60 -7.60 -7.12
C GLN A 55 -14.89 -6.80 -5.84
N SER A 56 -14.08 -5.76 -5.60
CA SER A 56 -14.20 -4.86 -4.45
C SER A 56 -14.00 -5.54 -3.09
N PHE A 57 -13.18 -6.59 -3.03
CA PHE A 57 -12.81 -7.21 -1.75
C PHE A 57 -12.14 -6.21 -0.81
N GLY A 58 -12.59 -6.15 0.44
CA GLY A 58 -12.05 -5.21 1.42
C GLY A 58 -12.30 -3.75 1.05
N CYS A 59 -13.42 -3.44 0.36
CA CYS A 59 -13.76 -2.05 0.09
C CYS A 59 -14.18 -1.31 1.37
N PHE A 60 -13.86 -0.02 1.43
CA PHE A 60 -14.28 0.92 2.48
C PHE A 60 -13.88 0.53 3.91
N LEU A 61 -12.83 -0.29 4.10
CA LEU A 61 -12.42 -0.68 5.45
C LEU A 61 -12.17 0.56 6.33
N THR A 62 -12.57 0.44 7.58
CA THR A 62 -12.39 1.44 8.63
C THR A 62 -11.32 0.96 9.62
N PRO A 63 -10.76 1.84 10.46
CA PRO A 63 -9.95 1.45 11.60
C PRO A 63 -10.61 0.35 12.44
N GLY A 64 -9.79 -0.57 12.95
CA GLY A 64 -10.25 -1.76 13.68
C GLY A 64 -10.60 -2.96 12.79
N MET A 65 -10.59 -2.84 11.46
CA MET A 65 -10.77 -3.98 10.55
C MET A 65 -9.42 -4.52 10.08
N ASN A 66 -9.07 -5.74 10.49
CA ASN A 66 -7.86 -6.46 10.09
C ASN A 66 -8.25 -7.66 9.22
N ILE A 67 -8.13 -7.50 7.90
CA ILE A 67 -8.65 -8.45 6.93
C ILE A 67 -7.48 -9.17 6.25
N ARG A 68 -7.53 -10.49 6.25
CA ARG A 68 -6.57 -11.34 5.54
C ARG A 68 -7.28 -12.16 4.47
N LEU A 69 -6.68 -12.29 3.30
CA LEU A 69 -7.07 -13.26 2.28
C LEU A 69 -5.91 -14.22 2.02
N VAL A 70 -6.20 -15.51 2.10
CA VAL A 70 -5.34 -16.60 1.66
C VAL A 70 -5.90 -17.13 0.33
N GLY A 71 -5.30 -16.69 -0.78
CA GLY A 71 -5.72 -16.97 -2.15
C GLY A 71 -5.44 -15.79 -3.09
N GLU A 72 -6.43 -15.41 -3.90
CA GLU A 72 -6.33 -14.30 -4.86
C GLU A 72 -7.61 -13.45 -4.85
N ALA A 73 -7.51 -12.21 -5.34
CA ALA A 73 -8.66 -11.33 -5.49
C ALA A 73 -8.76 -10.69 -6.88
N ASN A 74 -9.99 -10.48 -7.31
CA ASN A 74 -10.31 -9.72 -8.54
C ASN A 74 -10.09 -8.20 -8.33
N ASP A 75 -10.56 -7.39 -9.28
CA ASP A 75 -10.36 -5.93 -9.30
C ASP A 75 -10.88 -5.21 -8.04
N TYR A 76 -10.34 -4.01 -7.81
CA TYR A 76 -10.80 -3.04 -6.80
C TYR A 76 -10.56 -3.46 -5.34
N VAL A 77 -9.55 -4.28 -5.08
CA VAL A 77 -9.11 -4.60 -3.71
C VAL A 77 -8.85 -3.30 -2.94
N GLY A 78 -9.43 -3.15 -1.75
CA GLY A 78 -9.20 -1.96 -0.93
C GLY A 78 -9.80 -0.67 -1.51
N LYS A 79 -10.74 -0.74 -2.45
CA LYS A 79 -11.41 0.45 -3.01
C LYS A 79 -11.98 1.35 -1.90
N GLY A 80 -11.60 2.62 -1.90
CA GLY A 80 -12.06 3.62 -0.94
C GLY A 80 -11.76 3.27 0.52
N MET A 81 -10.75 2.45 0.77
CA MET A 81 -10.31 2.12 2.14
C MET A 81 -9.96 3.40 2.90
N ALA A 82 -10.47 3.54 4.13
CA ALA A 82 -10.28 4.70 4.98
C ALA A 82 -9.41 4.41 6.21
N GLY A 83 -9.19 3.13 6.53
CA GLY A 83 -8.37 2.67 7.64
C GLY A 83 -8.33 1.14 7.70
N GLY A 84 -7.72 0.61 8.76
CA GLY A 84 -7.57 -0.83 8.94
C GLY A 84 -6.38 -1.41 8.17
N GLU A 85 -6.30 -2.74 8.15
CA GLU A 85 -5.23 -3.50 7.50
C GLU A 85 -5.85 -4.54 6.56
N LEU A 86 -5.31 -4.66 5.34
CA LEU A 86 -5.70 -5.63 4.33
C LEU A 86 -4.47 -6.39 3.85
N VAL A 87 -4.46 -7.70 4.05
CA VAL A 87 -3.32 -8.56 3.69
C VAL A 87 -3.76 -9.63 2.71
N ILE A 88 -3.14 -9.68 1.54
CA ILE A 88 -3.40 -10.70 0.52
C ILE A 88 -2.15 -11.56 0.38
N VAL A 89 -2.29 -12.85 0.64
CA VAL A 89 -1.23 -13.85 0.44
C VAL A 89 -1.75 -14.97 -0.43
N PRO A 90 -0.91 -15.58 -1.28
CA PRO A 90 -1.30 -16.76 -2.02
C PRO A 90 -1.59 -17.94 -1.08
N SER A 91 -2.34 -18.92 -1.56
CA SER A 91 -2.49 -20.21 -0.85
C SER A 91 -1.13 -20.90 -0.68
N GLU A 92 -1.02 -21.83 0.26
CA GLU A 92 0.19 -22.66 0.33
C GLU A 92 0.29 -23.57 -0.91
N ASN A 93 1.53 -23.88 -1.33
CA ASN A 93 1.82 -24.81 -2.42
C ASN A 93 1.18 -24.44 -3.78
N THR A 94 1.17 -23.16 -4.13
CA THR A 94 0.56 -22.66 -5.38
C THR A 94 1.18 -23.19 -6.68
N GLY A 95 2.37 -23.78 -6.63
CA GLY A 95 3.11 -24.21 -7.82
C GLY A 95 3.70 -23.06 -8.64
N PHE A 96 3.58 -21.81 -8.17
CA PHE A 96 4.16 -20.62 -8.79
C PHE A 96 4.94 -19.79 -7.78
N ILE A 97 5.83 -18.93 -8.27
CA ILE A 97 6.57 -17.96 -7.46
C ILE A 97 5.67 -16.74 -7.22
N PRO A 98 5.28 -16.43 -5.96
CA PRO A 98 4.35 -15.34 -5.66
C PRO A 98 4.78 -13.99 -6.22
N GLU A 99 6.06 -13.64 -6.04
CA GLU A 99 6.64 -12.38 -6.49
C GLU A 99 6.62 -12.21 -8.01
N ASP A 100 6.41 -13.30 -8.77
CA ASP A 100 6.28 -13.26 -10.22
C ASP A 100 4.85 -13.29 -10.76
N SER A 101 3.86 -13.53 -9.88
CA SER A 101 2.50 -13.87 -10.27
C SER A 101 1.48 -12.82 -9.84
N THR A 102 0.50 -12.54 -10.69
CA THR A 102 -0.62 -11.64 -10.34
C THR A 102 -1.56 -12.33 -9.37
N ILE A 103 -1.78 -11.71 -8.21
CA ILE A 103 -2.69 -12.22 -7.17
C ILE A 103 -3.81 -11.24 -6.81
N VAL A 104 -3.71 -9.99 -7.25
CA VAL A 104 -4.79 -9.00 -7.17
C VAL A 104 -4.99 -8.31 -8.52
N GLY A 105 -6.25 -8.00 -8.83
CA GLY A 105 -6.62 -7.37 -10.10
C GLY A 105 -6.26 -5.88 -10.22
N ASN A 106 -7.01 -5.19 -11.08
CA ASN A 106 -6.78 -3.80 -11.42
C ASN A 106 -7.36 -2.83 -10.38
N THR A 107 -6.89 -1.59 -10.41
CA THR A 107 -7.51 -0.45 -9.72
C THR A 107 -7.65 -0.68 -8.21
N CYS A 108 -6.69 -1.39 -7.61
CA CYS A 108 -6.60 -1.57 -6.16
C CYS A 108 -6.36 -0.20 -5.49
N LEU A 109 -6.91 -0.02 -4.29
CA LEU A 109 -6.84 1.22 -3.49
C LEU A 109 -7.43 2.46 -4.18
N TYR A 110 -8.36 2.28 -5.12
CA TYR A 110 -8.97 3.41 -5.79
C TYR A 110 -9.59 4.39 -4.80
N GLY A 111 -9.02 5.60 -4.70
CA GLY A 111 -9.54 6.66 -3.85
C GLY A 111 -9.35 6.40 -2.36
N ALA A 112 -8.40 5.55 -1.96
CA ALA A 112 -8.19 5.21 -0.55
C ALA A 112 -7.72 6.46 0.25
N THR A 113 -8.31 6.65 1.43
CA THR A 113 -8.07 7.77 2.35
C THR A 113 -7.47 7.33 3.67
N GLY A 114 -6.92 6.12 3.74
CA GLY A 114 -6.15 5.65 4.88
C GLY A 114 -6.03 4.12 4.90
N GLY A 115 -5.32 3.61 5.90
CA GLY A 115 -5.13 2.17 6.11
C GLY A 115 -3.97 1.59 5.33
N GLN A 116 -3.75 0.28 5.51
CA GLN A 116 -2.56 -0.41 5.01
C GLN A 116 -2.94 -1.62 4.14
N LEU A 117 -2.29 -1.77 2.98
CA LEU A 117 -2.45 -2.92 2.09
C LEU A 117 -1.11 -3.63 1.86
N PHE A 118 -1.07 -4.93 2.15
CA PHE A 118 0.10 -5.78 1.93
C PHE A 118 -0.24 -6.92 0.98
N VAL A 119 0.40 -6.97 -0.19
CA VAL A 119 0.11 -7.96 -1.25
C VAL A 119 1.37 -8.75 -1.58
N ARG A 120 1.39 -10.04 -1.23
CA ARG A 120 2.50 -10.96 -1.56
C ARG A 120 2.35 -11.51 -2.98
N GLY A 121 2.59 -10.63 -3.94
CA GLY A 121 2.60 -10.92 -5.36
C GLY A 121 2.32 -9.66 -6.17
N LYS A 122 2.02 -9.81 -7.46
CA LYS A 122 1.77 -8.68 -8.37
C LYS A 122 0.32 -8.22 -8.34
N ALA A 123 0.14 -6.92 -8.48
CA ALA A 123 -1.14 -6.31 -8.83
C ALA A 123 -1.28 -6.08 -10.34
N GLY A 124 -2.51 -5.92 -10.80
CA GLY A 124 -2.81 -5.48 -12.16
C GLY A 124 -2.48 -4.00 -12.40
N GLU A 125 -3.18 -3.42 -13.37
CA GLU A 125 -3.03 -2.02 -13.78
C GLU A 125 -3.65 -1.06 -12.76
N ARG A 126 -3.24 0.21 -12.82
CA ARG A 126 -3.81 1.32 -12.00
C ARG A 126 -3.77 1.05 -10.50
N PHE A 127 -2.76 0.33 -10.03
CA PHE A 127 -2.55 0.13 -8.61
C PHE A 127 -2.37 1.48 -7.89
N ALA A 128 -3.11 1.69 -6.80
CA ALA A 128 -3.11 2.94 -6.03
C ALA A 128 -3.53 4.19 -6.82
N VAL A 129 -4.40 4.01 -7.82
CA VAL A 129 -4.98 5.15 -8.56
C VAL A 129 -5.80 6.05 -7.63
N ARG A 130 -5.52 7.35 -7.64
CA ARG A 130 -6.14 8.33 -6.73
C ARG A 130 -6.01 7.98 -5.24
N ASN A 131 -4.95 7.26 -4.86
CA ASN A 131 -4.65 7.06 -3.44
C ASN A 131 -4.35 8.43 -2.79
N SER A 132 -4.97 8.69 -1.65
CA SER A 132 -4.82 9.94 -0.93
C SER A 132 -4.08 9.80 0.38
N LEU A 133 -4.18 8.65 1.08
CA LEU A 133 -3.57 8.49 2.41
C LEU A 133 -3.27 7.02 2.78
N ALA A 134 -3.54 6.04 1.93
CA ALA A 134 -3.23 4.65 2.25
C ALA A 134 -1.74 4.34 2.06
N GLU A 135 -1.22 3.42 2.87
CA GLU A 135 0.10 2.84 2.72
C GLU A 135 -0.01 1.46 2.07
N ALA A 136 0.89 1.13 1.15
CA ALA A 136 0.83 -0.15 0.46
C ALA A 136 2.20 -0.74 0.15
N VAL A 137 2.30 -2.07 0.21
CA VAL A 137 3.46 -2.83 -0.28
C VAL A 137 2.97 -3.95 -1.19
N VAL A 138 3.53 -4.01 -2.39
CA VAL A 138 3.20 -5.00 -3.44
C VAL A 138 4.48 -5.47 -4.14
N GLU A 139 4.50 -6.69 -4.68
CA GLU A 139 5.70 -7.28 -5.29
C GLU A 139 5.80 -7.04 -6.81
N GLY A 140 4.93 -6.21 -7.36
CA GLY A 140 4.96 -5.73 -8.74
C GLY A 140 3.61 -5.19 -9.18
N THR A 141 3.58 -4.44 -10.28
CA THR A 141 2.36 -3.80 -10.78
C THR A 141 2.30 -3.81 -12.31
N GLY A 142 1.08 -3.69 -12.85
CA GLY A 142 0.87 -3.38 -14.26
C GLY A 142 1.14 -1.91 -14.59
N ASP A 143 0.56 -1.44 -15.69
CA ASP A 143 0.68 -0.05 -16.13
C ASP A 143 -0.07 0.93 -15.20
N HIS A 144 0.32 2.20 -15.22
CA HIS A 144 -0.36 3.30 -14.52
C HIS A 144 -0.37 3.19 -12.98
N SER A 145 0.63 2.57 -12.36
CA SER A 145 0.71 2.56 -10.89
C SER A 145 0.89 3.98 -10.33
N CYS A 146 0.20 4.28 -9.24
CA CYS A 146 0.15 5.59 -8.56
C CYS A 146 -0.43 6.73 -9.41
N GLU A 147 -1.19 6.41 -10.46
CA GLU A 147 -1.85 7.42 -11.31
C GLU A 147 -2.77 8.32 -10.46
N TYR A 148 -2.64 9.64 -10.58
CA TYR A 148 -3.41 10.63 -9.80
C TYR A 148 -3.31 10.49 -8.26
N MET A 149 -2.27 9.84 -7.73
CA MET A 149 -2.03 9.77 -6.29
C MET A 149 -1.77 11.16 -5.71
N THR A 150 -2.43 11.49 -4.59
CA THR A 150 -2.37 12.80 -3.92
C THR A 150 -1.84 12.72 -2.49
N GLY A 151 -1.50 11.53 -2.01
CA GLY A 151 -0.92 11.30 -0.68
C GLY A 151 -0.83 9.80 -0.35
N GLY A 152 -0.33 9.48 0.84
CA GLY A 152 -0.01 8.11 1.23
C GLY A 152 1.38 7.66 0.78
N CYS A 153 1.67 6.37 0.91
CA CYS A 153 2.98 5.81 0.59
C CYS A 153 2.88 4.44 -0.09
N VAL A 154 3.50 4.27 -1.26
CA VAL A 154 3.45 3.01 -2.02
C VAL A 154 4.85 2.44 -2.21
N VAL A 155 5.04 1.17 -1.83
CA VAL A 155 6.27 0.43 -2.06
C VAL A 155 6.03 -0.70 -3.06
N VAL A 156 6.85 -0.77 -4.10
CA VAL A 156 6.81 -1.84 -5.10
C VAL A 156 8.14 -2.60 -5.10
N LEU A 157 8.10 -3.88 -4.74
CA LEU A 157 9.26 -4.76 -4.55
C LEU A 157 9.65 -5.56 -5.80
N GLY A 158 9.16 -5.15 -6.97
CA GLY A 158 9.42 -5.84 -8.23
C GLY A 158 9.01 -5.02 -9.45
N LYS A 159 8.82 -5.70 -10.58
CA LYS A 159 8.63 -5.05 -11.88
C LYS A 159 7.32 -4.25 -11.93
N VAL A 160 7.41 -3.12 -12.61
CA VAL A 160 6.27 -2.26 -12.92
C VAL A 160 6.05 -2.15 -14.43
N GLY A 161 4.81 -1.83 -14.79
CA GLY A 161 4.40 -1.42 -16.13
C GLY A 161 4.80 0.01 -16.48
N ARG A 162 4.20 0.55 -17.53
CA ARG A 162 4.48 1.89 -18.09
C ARG A 162 3.64 2.98 -17.43
N ASN A 163 4.02 4.22 -17.71
CA ASN A 163 3.29 5.43 -17.30
C ASN A 163 3.08 5.53 -15.77
N VAL A 164 4.08 5.09 -15.02
CA VAL A 164 4.08 5.15 -13.54
C VAL A 164 4.01 6.60 -13.08
N ALA A 165 3.21 6.86 -12.04
CA ALA A 165 3.05 8.16 -11.39
C ALA A 165 2.51 9.29 -12.30
N ALA A 166 1.82 8.95 -13.38
CA ALA A 166 1.15 9.95 -14.22
C ALA A 166 0.12 10.74 -13.40
N GLY A 167 0.22 12.06 -13.41
CA GLY A 167 -0.66 12.92 -12.62
C GLY A 167 -0.52 12.77 -11.10
N MET A 168 0.52 12.10 -10.59
CA MET A 168 0.78 11.99 -9.15
C MET A 168 1.24 13.34 -8.61
N THR A 169 0.45 13.96 -7.73
CA THR A 169 0.69 15.29 -7.18
C THR A 169 0.99 15.30 -5.69
N GLY A 170 0.94 14.16 -5.00
CA GLY A 170 1.24 14.07 -3.58
C GLY A 170 1.52 12.64 -3.12
N GLY A 171 2.10 12.52 -1.93
CA GLY A 171 2.58 11.24 -1.37
C GLY A 171 3.88 10.75 -2.01
N LEU A 172 4.39 9.63 -1.51
CA LEU A 172 5.69 9.07 -1.91
C LEU A 172 5.54 7.67 -2.49
N ALA A 173 6.38 7.32 -3.45
CA ALA A 173 6.49 5.95 -3.94
C ALA A 173 7.95 5.48 -3.95
N TYR A 174 8.18 4.24 -3.51
CA TYR A 174 9.48 3.57 -3.54
C TYR A 174 9.40 2.35 -4.45
N LEU A 175 10.21 2.31 -5.49
CA LEU A 175 10.18 1.26 -6.50
C LEU A 175 11.54 0.61 -6.60
N LEU A 176 11.58 -0.70 -6.39
CA LEU A 176 12.77 -1.51 -6.59
C LEU A 176 13.01 -1.72 -8.09
N ASP A 177 14.20 -1.39 -8.57
CA ASP A 177 14.59 -1.51 -9.98
C ASP A 177 15.88 -2.34 -10.11
N GLU A 178 15.72 -3.66 -10.19
CA GLU A 178 16.84 -4.60 -10.28
C GLU A 178 17.40 -4.76 -11.70
N ASP A 179 16.63 -4.37 -12.72
CA ASP A 179 16.98 -4.54 -14.14
C ASP A 179 17.22 -3.22 -14.91
N ASP A 180 17.27 -2.09 -14.19
CA ASP A 180 17.49 -0.73 -14.73
C ASP A 180 16.47 -0.35 -15.82
N THR A 181 15.22 -0.81 -15.66
CA THR A 181 14.14 -0.55 -16.63
C THR A 181 13.09 0.43 -16.14
N LEU A 182 13.18 0.93 -14.91
CA LEU A 182 12.13 1.79 -14.33
C LEU A 182 12.11 3.18 -14.96
N VAL A 183 13.26 3.84 -15.10
CA VAL A 183 13.33 5.27 -15.45
C VAL A 183 12.60 5.63 -16.76
N PRO A 184 12.64 4.81 -17.83
CA PRO A 184 11.84 5.04 -19.04
C PRO A 184 10.32 4.82 -18.88
N LYS A 185 9.90 4.07 -17.85
CA LYS A 185 8.49 3.74 -17.58
C LYS A 185 7.79 4.78 -16.71
N VAL A 186 8.53 5.66 -16.03
CA VAL A 186 7.97 6.72 -15.20
C VAL A 186 7.53 7.91 -16.05
N ASN A 187 6.32 8.41 -15.80
CA ASN A 187 5.87 9.68 -16.32
C ASN A 187 6.49 10.81 -15.49
N LYS A 188 7.36 11.61 -16.13
CA LYS A 188 8.17 12.64 -15.48
C LYS A 188 7.56 14.04 -15.55
N GLU A 189 6.28 14.15 -15.92
CA GLU A 189 5.61 15.44 -16.04
C GLU A 189 5.55 16.18 -14.70
N ILE A 190 5.35 15.44 -13.60
CA ILE A 190 5.17 16.02 -12.26
C ILE A 190 6.24 15.50 -11.29
N VAL A 191 6.43 14.19 -11.20
CA VAL A 191 7.30 13.61 -10.18
C VAL A 191 8.78 13.74 -10.54
N LYS A 192 9.58 14.11 -9.53
CA LYS A 192 11.03 13.95 -9.55
C LYS A 192 11.36 12.50 -9.20
N ILE A 193 12.30 11.92 -9.94
CA ILE A 193 12.87 10.60 -9.67
C ILE A 193 14.22 10.80 -8.97
N GLN A 194 14.42 10.18 -7.82
CA GLN A 194 15.68 10.26 -7.08
C GLN A 194 16.01 8.95 -6.36
N ARG A 195 17.24 8.81 -5.86
CA ARG A 195 17.61 7.71 -4.96
C ARG A 195 17.13 8.01 -3.54
N VAL A 196 16.93 6.96 -2.73
CA VAL A 196 16.49 7.08 -1.34
C VAL A 196 17.66 7.51 -0.44
N VAL A 197 17.97 8.80 -0.45
CA VAL A 197 19.15 9.36 0.25
C VAL A 197 18.85 9.84 1.66
N ALA A 198 17.62 10.30 1.93
CA ALA A 198 17.25 10.84 3.23
C ALA A 198 17.10 9.71 4.27
N PRO A 199 17.73 9.81 5.45
CA PRO A 199 17.64 8.77 6.48
C PRO A 199 16.20 8.44 6.92
N VAL A 200 15.33 9.44 7.02
CA VAL A 200 13.92 9.24 7.38
C VAL A 200 13.19 8.47 6.27
N GLY A 201 13.47 8.76 4.99
CA GLY A 201 12.91 8.02 3.86
C GLY A 201 13.39 6.57 3.81
N GLN A 202 14.67 6.33 4.11
CA GLN A 202 15.21 4.97 4.24
C GLN A 202 14.53 4.19 5.37
N GLN A 203 14.28 4.84 6.50
CA GLN A 203 13.58 4.24 7.63
C GLN A 203 12.11 3.93 7.29
N GLN A 204 11.39 4.86 6.65
CA GLN A 204 10.01 4.66 6.21
C GLN A 204 9.91 3.45 5.27
N LEU A 205 10.79 3.39 4.26
CA LEU A 205 10.86 2.26 3.34
C LEU A 205 11.12 0.94 4.08
N LYS A 206 12.13 0.91 4.95
CA LYS A 206 12.49 -0.30 5.71
C LYS A 206 11.35 -0.78 6.62
N GLN A 207 10.65 0.14 7.28
CA GLN A 207 9.51 -0.17 8.15
C GLN A 207 8.33 -0.74 7.36
N LEU A 208 8.00 -0.19 6.19
CA LEU A 208 6.93 -0.72 5.35
C LEU A 208 7.27 -2.13 4.83
N ILE A 209 8.52 -2.36 4.42
CA ILE A 209 8.96 -3.70 4.00
C ILE A 209 8.95 -4.68 5.17
N GLN A 210 9.36 -4.26 6.37
CA GLN A 210 9.28 -5.09 7.58
C GLN A 210 7.83 -5.47 7.90
N ALA A 211 6.92 -4.50 7.90
CA ALA A 211 5.49 -4.76 8.10
C ALA A 211 4.96 -5.73 7.03
N HIS A 212 5.36 -5.55 5.77
CA HIS A 212 5.00 -6.47 4.71
C HIS A 212 5.48 -7.90 4.98
N VAL A 213 6.72 -8.10 5.44
CA VAL A 213 7.25 -9.43 5.80
C VAL A 213 6.50 -10.02 6.99
N ASP A 214 6.27 -9.24 8.04
CA ASP A 214 5.60 -9.68 9.26
C ASP A 214 4.15 -10.11 8.98
N ARG A 215 3.45 -9.38 8.10
CA ARG A 215 2.06 -9.66 7.75
C ARG A 215 1.91 -10.74 6.69
N SER A 216 2.77 -10.76 5.67
CA SER A 216 2.57 -11.58 4.48
C SER A 216 3.47 -12.82 4.41
N GLY A 217 4.55 -12.84 5.18
CA GLY A 217 5.59 -13.86 5.09
C GLY A 217 6.46 -13.76 3.83
N SER A 218 6.43 -12.63 3.12
CA SER A 218 7.14 -12.38 1.86
C SER A 218 8.62 -12.81 1.93
N SER A 219 9.01 -13.69 1.00
CA SER A 219 10.40 -14.10 0.78
C SER A 219 11.21 -12.94 0.19
N LYS A 220 10.66 -12.23 -0.79
CA LYS A 220 11.31 -11.09 -1.44
C LYS A 220 11.62 -9.97 -0.43
N GLY A 221 10.64 -9.58 0.37
CA GLY A 221 10.83 -8.59 1.43
C GLY A 221 11.88 -9.01 2.45
N ARG A 222 11.92 -10.30 2.83
CA ARG A 222 12.93 -10.83 3.77
C ARG A 222 14.35 -10.71 3.22
N ILE A 223 14.55 -11.13 1.98
CA ILE A 223 15.86 -11.02 1.30
C ILE A 223 16.31 -9.56 1.23
N ILE A 224 15.40 -8.63 0.90
CA ILE A 224 15.70 -7.20 0.85
C ILE A 224 16.14 -6.67 2.22
N LEU A 225 15.49 -7.09 3.31
CA LEU A 225 15.84 -6.65 4.67
C LEU A 225 17.17 -7.24 5.14
N GLU A 226 17.44 -8.50 4.81
CA GLU A 226 18.69 -9.20 5.14
C GLU A 226 19.90 -8.62 4.38
N GLU A 227 19.70 -8.26 3.10
CA GLU A 227 20.72 -7.66 2.23
C GLU A 227 20.51 -6.15 2.00
N TRP A 228 20.07 -5.43 3.04
CA TRP A 228 19.61 -4.04 2.93
C TRP A 228 20.58 -3.11 2.18
N ASP A 229 21.87 -3.15 2.51
CA ASP A 229 22.87 -2.26 1.92
C ASP A 229 23.09 -2.52 0.41
N LYS A 230 22.77 -3.74 -0.05
CA LYS A 230 22.82 -4.11 -1.47
C LYS A 230 21.56 -3.65 -2.21
N TYR A 231 20.39 -3.74 -1.57
CA TYR A 231 19.12 -3.41 -2.21
C TYR A 231 18.77 -1.92 -2.15
N LEU A 232 19.12 -1.21 -1.08
CA LEU A 232 18.78 0.20 -0.91
C LEU A 232 19.21 1.07 -2.11
N PRO A 233 20.43 0.94 -2.68
CA PRO A 233 20.83 1.70 -3.86
C PRO A 233 20.00 1.42 -5.13
N LEU A 234 19.29 0.27 -5.18
CA LEU A 234 18.44 -0.13 -6.30
C LEU A 234 17.04 0.47 -6.23
N PHE A 235 16.65 1.02 -5.08
CA PHE A 235 15.37 1.72 -4.96
C PHE A 235 15.42 3.10 -5.60
N TRP A 236 14.34 3.44 -6.29
CA TRP A 236 14.00 4.79 -6.70
C TRP A 236 12.88 5.33 -5.82
N GLN A 237 12.97 6.61 -5.46
CA GLN A 237 11.93 7.38 -4.80
C GLN A 237 11.30 8.32 -5.83
N LEU A 238 9.98 8.28 -5.95
CA LEU A 238 9.20 9.23 -6.75
C LEU A 238 8.62 10.27 -5.80
N VAL A 239 8.98 11.52 -6.05
CA VAL A 239 8.69 12.67 -5.18
C VAL A 239 7.98 13.73 -6.02
N PRO A 240 6.68 13.97 -5.80
CA PRO A 240 6.02 15.12 -6.42
C PRO A 240 6.44 16.43 -5.71
N PRO A 241 6.24 17.60 -6.34
CA PRO A 241 6.67 18.89 -5.80
C PRO A 241 6.14 19.22 -4.40
N SER A 242 4.98 18.68 -4.03
CA SER A 242 4.40 18.85 -2.68
C SER A 242 5.23 18.22 -1.57
N GLU A 243 6.01 17.18 -1.89
CA GLU A 243 6.77 16.39 -0.91
C GLU A 243 8.27 16.70 -0.92
N GLU A 244 8.76 17.60 -1.80
CA GLU A 244 10.20 17.85 -1.99
C GLU A 244 10.93 18.30 -0.73
N ASP A 245 10.23 19.05 0.14
CA ASP A 245 10.77 19.55 1.40
C ASP A 245 10.31 18.66 2.58
N THR A 246 9.90 17.41 2.38
CA THR A 246 9.61 16.49 3.50
C THR A 246 10.88 15.83 4.03
N PRO A 247 10.94 15.45 5.32
CA PRO A 247 12.07 14.71 5.89
C PRO A 247 12.39 13.40 5.14
N GLU A 248 11.36 12.75 4.60
CA GLU A 248 11.45 11.50 3.86
C GLU A 248 12.09 11.67 2.47
N ALA A 249 11.89 12.82 1.83
CA ALA A 249 12.42 13.11 0.49
C ALA A 249 13.73 13.93 0.53
N ASN A 250 13.96 14.71 1.59
CA ASN A 250 15.06 15.67 1.67
C ASN A 250 16.01 15.35 2.81
N ALA A 251 17.25 14.99 2.48
CA ALA A 251 18.30 14.71 3.47
C ALA A 251 18.71 15.96 4.28
N ASP A 252 18.51 17.16 3.72
CA ASP A 252 18.94 18.45 4.30
C ASP A 252 17.79 19.17 5.05
N PHE A 253 16.70 18.47 5.35
CA PHE A 253 15.49 19.06 5.95
C PHE A 253 15.77 19.88 7.22
N GLY A 254 16.71 19.42 8.06
CA GLY A 254 17.13 20.09 9.29
C GLY A 254 17.83 21.44 9.08
N ASP A 255 18.71 21.54 8.08
CA ASP A 255 19.52 22.74 7.83
C ASP A 255 18.68 23.88 7.21
N ARG A 256 17.76 23.55 6.29
CA ARG A 256 16.87 24.55 5.65
C ARG A 256 15.81 25.13 6.59
N THR A 257 15.38 24.36 7.58
CA THR A 257 14.42 24.83 8.59
C THR A 257 15.06 25.90 9.48
N LEU A 258 16.34 25.71 9.84
CA LEU A 258 17.13 26.70 10.56
C LEU A 258 17.39 27.96 9.72
N GLU A 259 17.71 27.83 8.43
CA GLU A 259 17.88 28.98 7.53
C GLU A 259 16.58 29.78 7.32
N ARG A 260 15.43 29.11 7.18
CA ARG A 260 14.12 29.80 7.06
C ARG A 260 13.69 30.49 8.37
N MET A 261 14.17 30.01 9.52
CA MET A 261 13.92 30.64 10.82
C MET A 261 14.82 31.86 11.06
N THR A 262 16.06 31.86 10.54
CA THR A 262 16.99 33.00 10.67
C THR A 262 16.71 34.13 9.67
N LEU A 263 15.98 33.86 8.58
CA LEU A 263 15.63 34.85 7.55
C LEU A 263 14.32 35.63 7.78
N ARG A 264 13.62 35.43 8.91
CA ARG A 264 12.48 36.30 9.27
C ARG A 264 13.00 37.54 10.01
N PRO A 265 12.83 38.76 9.49
CA PRO A 265 13.09 39.97 10.27
C PRO A 265 12.08 40.06 11.43
N ALA A 266 12.55 40.56 12.57
CA ALA A 266 11.74 40.88 13.75
C ALA A 266 10.73 42.01 13.48
#